data_AF-J9RSP5-F1
#
_entry.id   AF-J9RSP5-F1
#
_cell.length_a   1.000
_cell.length_b   1.000
_cell.length_c   1.000
_cell.angle_alpha   90.00
_cell.angle_beta   90.00
_cell.angle_gamma   90.00
#
_symmetry.space_group_name_H-M   'P 1'
#
loop_
_entity.id
_entity.type
_entity.pdbx_description
1 polymer ?
#
loop_
_entity_poly.entity_id
_entity_poly.type
_entity_poly.pdbx_seq_one_letter_code
_entity_poly.pdbx_strand_id
1 'polypeptide(L)' 'MKSDGHQSEIARLRHDVEEYAKQFPTVGFEKETMKYKD' A
#
# COMPACT_ATOMS: atom_id res chain seq x y z
N MET A 1 7.12 26.66 4.46
CA MET A 1 6.54 25.33 4.16
C MET A 1 7.44 24.60 3.18
N LYS A 2 8.35 23.74 3.67
CA LYS A 2 9.08 22.76 2.84
C LYS A 2 8.60 21.32 3.11
N SER A 3 7.65 21.14 4.03
CA SER A 3 7.12 19.85 4.48
C SER A 3 6.12 19.23 3.51
N ASP A 4 5.29 20.04 2.87
CA ASP A 4 4.03 19.54 2.29
C ASP A 4 4.26 18.78 0.96
N GLY A 5 5.25 19.21 0.18
CA GLY A 5 5.67 18.52 -1.05
C GLY A 5 6.26 17.14 -0.79
N HIS A 6 7.12 17.01 0.23
CA HIS A 6 7.73 15.72 0.58
C HIS A 6 6.70 14.71 1.11
N GLN A 7 5.71 15.18 1.89
CA GLN A 7 4.63 14.30 2.37
C GLN A 7 3.77 13.77 1.22
N SER A 8 3.49 14.60 0.21
CA SER A 8 2.74 14.15 -0.98
C SER A 8 3.49 13.09 -1.80
N GLU A 9 4.81 13.24 -1.93
CA GLU A 9 5.64 12.29 -2.67
C GLU A 9 5.77 10.95 -1.92
N ILE A 10 5.94 10.98 -0.60
CA ILE A 10 5.93 9.79 0.25
C ILE A 10 4.57 9.08 0.17
N ALA A 11 3.47 9.83 0.23
CA ALA A 11 2.13 9.27 0.13
C ALA A 11 1.90 8.58 -1.22
N ARG A 12 2.37 9.20 -2.32
CA ARG A 12 2.32 8.60 -3.67
C ARG A 12 3.14 7.33 -3.75
N LEU A 13 4.39 7.37 -3.31
CA LEU A 13 5.28 6.21 -3.36
C LEU A 13 4.72 5.04 -2.54
N ARG A 14 4.18 5.31 -1.35
CA ARG A 14 3.53 4.29 -0.52
C ARG A 14 2.36 3.64 -1.26
N HIS A 15 1.49 4.44 -1.89
CA HIS A 15 0.37 3.92 -2.66
C HIS A 15 0.84 3.03 -3.82
N ASP A 16 1.84 3.49 -4.59
CA ASP A 16 2.40 2.74 -5.71
C ASP A 16 2.98 1.38 -5.24
N VAL A 17 3.65 1.36 -4.08
CA VAL A 17 4.19 0.13 -3.47
C VAL A 17 3.08 -0.81 -2.98
N GLU A 18 2.06 -0.29 -2.30
CA GLU A 18 0.94 -1.08 -1.80
C GLU A 18 0.16 -1.75 -2.94
N GLU A 19 -0.14 -1.01 -4.01
CA GLU A 19 -0.83 -1.55 -5.18
C GLU A 19 -0.01 -2.59 -5.92
N TYR A 20 1.31 -2.40 -6.02
CA TYR A 20 2.19 -3.41 -6.60
C TYR A 20 2.24 -4.69 -5.76
N ALA A 21 2.38 -4.57 -4.43
CA ALA A 21 2.44 -5.72 -3.53
C ALA A 21 1.14 -6.55 -3.54
N LYS A 22 -0.03 -5.90 -3.66
CA LYS A 22 -1.35 -6.55 -3.70
C LYS A 22 -1.58 -7.49 -4.89
N GLN A 23 -0.73 -7.43 -5.93
CA GLN A 23 -0.78 -8.29 -7.11
C GLN A 23 -0.29 -9.72 -6.83
N PHE A 24 0.53 -9.89 -5.79
CA PHE A 24 1.11 -11.17 -5.42
C PHE A 24 0.22 -11.91 -4.42
N PRO A 25 0.25 -13.26 -4.40
CA PRO A 25 -0.51 -14.04 -3.44
C PRO A 25 -0.01 -13.81 -2.01
N THR A 26 -0.92 -13.89 -1.04
CA THR A 26 -0.59 -13.90 0.38
C THR A 26 -0.05 -15.27 0.79
N VAL A 27 0.98 -15.27 1.65
CA VAL A 27 1.62 -16.52 2.09
C VAL A 27 1.07 -16.91 3.46
N GLY A 28 0.53 -18.13 3.57
CA GLY A 28 0.06 -18.70 4.84
C GLY A 28 -1.37 -18.31 5.25
N PHE A 29 -2.07 -17.52 4.44
CA PHE A 29 -3.51 -17.24 4.61
C PHE A 29 -4.14 -16.79 3.29
N GLU A 30 -5.46 -16.96 3.19
CA GLU A 30 -6.27 -16.53 2.03
C GLU A 30 -6.65 -15.06 2.16
N LYS A 31 -6.44 -14.29 1.09
CA LYS A 31 -6.76 -12.84 1.04
C LYS A 31 -8.24 -12.57 1.30
N GLU A 32 -9.11 -13.47 0.86
CA GLU A 32 -10.57 -13.42 0.98
C GLU A 32 -11.03 -13.39 2.44
N THR A 33 -10.25 -14.01 3.33
CA THR A 33 -10.53 -14.14 4.77
C THR A 33 -10.00 -12.98 5.60
N MET A 34 -9.25 -12.05 5.00
CA MET A 34 -8.67 -10.92 5.72
C MET A 34 -9.75 -9.97 6.25
N LYS A 35 -9.53 -9.44 7.45
CA LYS A 35 -10.40 -8.40 8.06
C LYS A 35 -10.35 -7.07 7.29
N TYR A 36 -9.21 -6.73 6.72
CA TYR A 36 -9.00 -5.49 5.95
C TYR A 36 -8.66 -5.85 4.51
N LYS A 37 -9.35 -5.23 3.57
CA LYS A 37 -9.30 -5.57 2.14
C LYS A 37 -8.92 -4.39 1.25
N ASP A 38 -8.91 -3.18 1.82
CA ASP A 38 -8.62 -1.92 1.15
C ASP A 38 -7.18 -1.47 1.46
#